data_AF-A0A4U8THE9-F1
#
_entry.id   AF-A0A4U8THE9-F1
#
_cell.length_a   1.000
_cell.length_b   1.000
_cell.length_c   1.000
_cell.angle_alpha   90.00
_cell.angle_beta   90.00
_cell.angle_gamma   90.00
#
_symmetry.space_group_name_H-M   'P 1'
#
loop_
_entity.id
_entity.type
_entity.pdbx_description
1 polymer ?
#
loop_
_entity_poly.entity_id
_entity_poly.type
_entity_poly.pdbx_seq_one_letter_code
_entity_poly.pdbx_strand_id
1 'polypeptide(L)' 'MLFLFRNKSESSGTATLAKNRLNDVLINERGLQINYLDNLTKDITNLMKQYAKTPHIVVNATAYRNNVLDIQICIGKTEQ' A
#
# COMPACT_ATOMS: atom_id res chain seq x y z
N MET A 1 -28.41 32.73 -42.91
CA MET A 1 -28.72 31.66 -41.93
C MET A 1 -27.41 30.94 -41.62
N LEU A 2 -26.69 31.38 -40.58
CA LEU A 2 -25.45 30.73 -40.13
C LEU A 2 -25.82 29.54 -39.25
N PHE A 3 -25.52 28.33 -39.72
CA PHE A 3 -25.58 27.13 -38.90
C PHE A 3 -24.39 27.15 -37.93
N LEU A 4 -24.63 27.62 -36.71
CA LEU A 4 -23.73 27.37 -35.59
C LEU A 4 -23.77 25.88 -35.31
N PHE A 5 -22.73 25.16 -35.74
CA PHE A 5 -22.45 23.81 -35.25
C PHE A 5 -22.24 23.92 -33.75
N ARG A 6 -23.32 23.65 -33.01
CA ARG A 6 -23.32 23.40 -31.58
C ARG A 6 -22.53 22.12 -31.38
N ASN A 7 -21.20 22.28 -31.27
CA ASN A 7 -20.30 21.26 -30.78
C ASN A 7 -20.75 20.93 -29.36
N LYS A 8 -21.67 19.97 -29.24
CA LYS A 8 -21.94 19.28 -28.00
C LYS A 8 -20.67 18.47 -27.76
N SER A 9 -19.72 19.09 -27.05
CA SER A 9 -18.51 18.43 -26.60
C SER A 9 -18.97 17.26 -25.73
N GLU A 10 -19.00 16.07 -26.29
CA GLU A 10 -19.03 14.84 -25.51
C GLU A 10 -17.73 14.84 -24.70
N SER A 11 -17.85 15.38 -23.48
CA SER A 11 -16.77 15.54 -22.53
C SER A 11 -16.45 14.20 -21.87
N SER A 12 -16.23 13.15 -22.65
CA SER A 12 -15.28 12.10 -22.26
C SER A 12 -13.88 12.61 -22.58
N GLY A 13 -13.54 13.77 -22.00
CA GLY A 13 -12.40 14.59 -22.39
C GLY A 13 -11.10 13.79 -22.34
N THR A 14 -10.25 14.02 -23.33
CA THR A 14 -8.88 13.48 -23.39
C THR A 14 -8.11 13.70 -22.08
N ALA A 15 -8.44 14.73 -21.31
CA ALA A 15 -7.95 14.98 -19.96
C ALA A 15 -8.33 13.88 -18.95
N THR A 16 -9.57 13.39 -18.97
CA THR A 16 -10.02 12.27 -18.11
C THR A 16 -9.30 10.97 -18.48
N LEU A 17 -9.11 10.73 -19.77
CA LEU A 17 -8.35 9.57 -20.26
C LEU A 17 -6.87 9.65 -19.85
N ALA A 18 -6.24 10.83 -20.00
CA ALA A 18 -4.87 11.06 -19.56
C ALA A 18 -4.72 10.92 -18.04
N LYS A 19 -5.68 11.41 -17.25
CA LYS A 19 -5.73 11.24 -15.80
C LYS A 19 -5.78 9.76 -15.40
N ASN A 20 -6.63 8.96 -16.04
CA ASN A 20 -6.76 7.55 -15.74
C ASN A 20 -5.46 6.80 -16.08
N ARG A 21 -4.90 7.04 -17.27
CA ARG A 21 -3.61 6.44 -17.67
C ARG A 21 -2.47 6.81 -16.73
N LEU A 22 -2.40 8.09 -16.31
CA LEU A 22 -1.41 8.53 -15.34
C LEU A 22 -1.61 7.86 -13.98
N ASN A 23 -2.85 7.72 -13.53
CA ASN A 23 -3.15 7.05 -12.26
C ASN A 23 -2.73 5.58 -12.28
N ASP A 24 -2.96 4.86 -13.38
CA ASP A 24 -2.55 3.46 -13.54
C ASP A 24 -1.02 3.31 -13.51
N VAL A 25 -0.30 4.18 -14.24
CA VAL A 25 1.17 4.22 -14.21
C VAL A 25 1.68 4.53 -12.81
N LEU A 26 1.10 5.55 -12.14
CA LEU A 26 1.49 5.92 -10.79
C LEU A 26 1.15 4.84 -9.77
N ILE A 27 0.06 4.09 -9.92
CA ILE A 27 -0.27 2.96 -9.03
C ILE A 27 0.75 1.84 -9.21
N ASN A 28 1.17 1.57 -10.45
CA ASN A 28 2.20 0.57 -10.73
C ASN A 28 3.59 0.99 -10.25
N GLU A 29 3.98 2.26 -10.46
CA GLU A 29 5.26 2.80 -9.97
C GLU A 29 5.28 2.95 -8.44
N ARG A 30 4.18 3.41 -7.83
CA ARG A 30 4.00 3.41 -6.36
C ARG A 30 3.78 2.01 -5.79
N GLY A 31 3.48 1.05 -6.67
CA GLY A 31 3.31 -0.38 -6.42
C GLY A 31 4.61 -1.16 -6.60
N LEU A 32 5.75 -0.48 -6.77
CA LEU A 32 7.08 -1.03 -6.45
C LEU A 32 7.05 -1.39 -4.97
N GLN A 33 6.57 -2.61 -4.72
CA GLN A 33 6.48 -3.24 -3.44
C GLN A 33 7.83 -3.05 -2.76
N ILE A 34 7.79 -2.44 -1.58
CA ILE A 34 9.00 -2.14 -0.83
C ILE A 34 9.47 -3.46 -0.23
N ASN A 35 10.07 -4.30 -1.07
CA ASN A 35 10.40 -5.70 -0.75
C ASN A 35 11.31 -5.80 0.49
N TYR A 36 12.10 -4.75 0.76
CA TYR A 36 12.94 -4.70 1.95
C TYR A 36 12.12 -4.62 3.25
N LEU A 37 10.96 -3.96 3.27
CA LEU A 37 10.10 -3.88 4.46
C LEU A 37 9.41 -5.20 4.76
N ASP A 38 9.00 -5.91 3.71
CA ASP A 38 8.43 -7.26 3.83
C ASP A 38 9.48 -8.25 4.37
N ASN A 39 10.73 -8.13 3.90
CA ASN A 39 11.84 -8.93 4.42
C ASN A 39 12.16 -8.58 5.88
N LEU A 40 12.23 -7.29 6.22
CA LEU A 40 12.49 -6.83 7.59
C LEU A 40 11.42 -7.31 8.58
N THR A 41 10.15 -7.33 8.14
CA THR A 41 9.04 -7.89 8.91
C THR A 41 9.26 -9.36 9.25
N LYS A 42 9.69 -10.16 8.28
CA LYS A 42 9.98 -11.59 8.48
C LYS A 42 11.15 -11.79 9.44
N ASP A 43 12.22 -11.02 9.27
CA ASP A 43 13.42 -11.12 10.09
C ASP A 43 13.12 -10.80 11.55
N ILE A 44 12.36 -9.73 11.81
CA ILE A 44 11.96 -9.34 13.18
C ILE A 44 11.03 -10.38 13.80
N THR A 45 10.09 -10.93 13.02
CA THR A 45 9.19 -11.99 13.49
C THR A 45 9.98 -13.24 13.89
N ASN A 46 10.95 -13.64 13.07
CA ASN A 46 11.80 -14.81 13.34
C ASN A 46 12.68 -14.58 14.57
N LEU A 47 13.30 -13.41 14.67
CA LEU A 47 14.11 -13.02 15.83
C LEU A 47 13.29 -13.10 17.12
N MET A 48 12.09 -12.52 17.12
CA MET A 48 11.24 -12.53 18.31
C MET A 48 10.81 -13.94 18.70
N LYS A 49 10.41 -14.78 17.74
CA LYS A 49 10.08 -16.19 18.01
C LYS A 49 11.27 -16.97 18.56
N GLN A 50 12.49 -16.68 18.08
CA GLN A 50 13.69 -17.38 18.53
C GLN A 50 14.11 -16.99 19.95
N TYR A 51 14.04 -15.70 20.30
CA TYR A 51 14.66 -15.20 21.53
C TYR A 51 13.69 -14.91 22.68
N ALA A 52 12.41 -14.64 22.43
CA ALA A 52 11.50 -14.25 23.50
C ALA A 52 11.00 -15.42 24.37
N LYS A 53 11.40 -16.68 24.06
CA LYS A 53 11.23 -17.87 24.91
C LYS A 53 9.79 -18.13 25.43
N THR A 54 8.78 -17.48 24.85
CA THR A 54 7.37 -17.63 25.23
C THR A 54 6.55 -18.11 24.03
N PRO A 55 5.65 -19.09 24.22
CA PRO A 55 4.85 -19.62 23.12
C PRO A 55 3.78 -18.64 22.62
N HIS A 56 3.50 -17.57 23.37
CA HIS A 56 2.46 -16.59 23.08
C HIS A 56 3.06 -15.25 22.67
N ILE A 57 3.67 -15.21 21.48
CA ILE A 57 4.17 -13.99 20.84
C ILE A 57 3.34 -13.76 19.59
N VAL A 58 2.60 -12.66 19.56
CA VAL A 58 1.95 -12.17 18.35
C VAL A 58 2.75 -10.95 17.88
N VAL A 59 3.32 -11.05 16.67
CA VAL A 59 3.98 -9.95 16.00
C VAL A 59 3.05 -9.49 14.88
N ASN A 60 2.55 -8.27 14.98
CA ASN A 60 1.78 -7.62 13.93
C ASN A 60 2.64 -6.49 13.35
N ALA A 61 3.01 -6.61 12.08
CA ALA A 61 3.88 -5.66 11.42
C ALA A 61 3.20 -5.14 10.16
N THR A 62 3.09 -3.82 10.05
CA THR A 62 2.43 -3.15 8.92
C THR A 62 3.44 -2.24 8.23
N ALA A 63 3.73 -2.56 6.97
CA ALA A 63 4.56 -1.72 6.11
C ALA A 63 3.70 -0.64 5.45
N TYR A 64 4.11 0.62 5.61
CA TYR A 64 3.48 1.76 4.97
C TYR A 64 4.30 2.24 3.77
N ARG A 65 3.61 2.86 2.81
CA ARG A 65 4.23 3.37 1.56
C ARG A 65 5.22 4.51 1.77
N ASN A 66 5.22 5.14 2.95
CA ASN A 66 6.18 6.18 3.34
C ASN A 66 7.47 5.61 3.95
N ASN A 67 7.82 4.35 3.65
CA ASN A 67 8.99 3.65 4.18
C ASN A 67 8.97 3.49 5.71
N VAL A 68 7.77 3.47 6.31
CA VAL A 68 7.60 3.24 7.75
C VAL A 68 7.15 1.80 7.99
N LEU A 69 7.78 1.13 8.94
CA LEU A 69 7.37 -0.16 9.45
C LEU A 69 6.86 0.02 10.88
N ASP A 70 5.56 -0.21 11.08
CA ASP A 70 4.99 -0.28 12.44
C ASP A 70 4.97 -1.73 12.90
N ILE A 71 5.38 -1.98 14.14
CA ILE A 71 5.57 -3.32 14.70
C ILE A 71 4.99 -3.35 16.11
N GLN A 72 3.89 -4.08 16.26
CA GLN A 72 3.26 -4.36 17.54
C GLN A 72 3.62 -5.78 17.98
N ILE A 73 4.11 -5.92 19.20
CA ILE A 73 4.58 -7.20 19.75
C ILE A 73 3.85 -7.44 21.06
N CYS A 74 2.98 -8.44 21.07
CA CYS A 74 2.24 -8.86 22.26
C CYS A 74 2.95 -10.07 22.88
N ILE A 75 3.39 -9.93 24.13
CA ILE A 75 4.13 -10.96 24.89
C ILE A 75 3.32 -11.31 26.14
N GLY A 76 2.79 -12.52 26.21
CA GLY A 76 2.13 -13.05 27.41
C GLY A 76 0.65 -12.64 27.56
N LYS A 77 -0.18 -13.67 27.62
CA LYS A 77 -1.66 -13.72 27.74
C LYS A 77 -2.47 -13.03 26.63
N THR A 78 -3.09 -13.90 25.84
CA THR A 78 -4.44 -13.71 25.30
C THR A 78 -5.40 -13.33 26.43
N GLU A 79 -5.87 -12.08 26.44
CA GLU A 79 -7.18 -11.76 27.00
C GLU A 79 -7.92 -10.86 25.99
N GLN A 80 -8.78 -11.55 25.21
CA GLN A 80 -9.95 -11.12 24.43
C GLN A 80 -9.81 -9.99 23.40
#